data_AF-A0A0Q3LX39-F1
#
_entry.id   AF-A0A0Q3LX39-F1
#
_cell.length_a   1.000
_cell.length_b   1.000
_cell.length_c   1.000
_cell.angle_alpha   90.00
_cell.angle_beta   90.00
_cell.angle_gamma   90.00
#
_symmetry.space_group_name_H-M   'P 1'
#
loop_
_entity.id
_entity.type
_entity.pdbx_description
1 polymer ?
#
loop_
_entity_poly.entity_id
_entity_poly.type
_entity_poly.pdbx_seq_one_letter_code
_entity_poly.pdbx_strand_id
1 'polypeptide(L)'
;MSALLRIETAQRDFVPDPISDDEAAAMFRAAVNLFRLWRITDDEAAVLIDLPVRTYRRWKAGELGRISRDGKARLSNLMGIHKALRLIFTEPQRGYDWIKRANADFGGKSALDVMLGGELTDLMRVRRLLDAERGAW
;
A
#
# COMPACT_ATOMS: atom_id res chain seq x y z
N MET A 1 -0.94 5.66 40.90
CA MET A 1 -2.16 6.30 40.36
C MET A 1 -2.05 6.30 38.85
N SER A 2 -2.88 5.52 38.15
CA SER A 2 -2.89 5.50 36.68
C SER A 2 -3.76 6.65 36.18
N ALA A 3 -3.18 7.60 35.45
CA ALA A 3 -3.94 8.69 34.86
C ALA A 3 -4.59 8.22 33.56
N LEU A 4 -5.92 8.26 33.49
CA LEU A 4 -6.66 7.98 32.27
C LEU A 4 -6.51 9.17 31.31
N LEU A 5 -5.83 8.95 30.18
CA LEU A 5 -5.79 9.91 29.08
C LEU A 5 -7.06 9.76 28.23
N ARG A 6 -7.83 10.84 28.11
CA ARG A 6 -8.97 10.90 27.19
C ARG A 6 -8.44 10.89 25.76
N ILE A 7 -8.69 9.81 25.04
CA ILE A 7 -8.48 9.76 23.60
C ILE A 7 -9.67 10.49 22.96
N GLU A 8 -9.36 11.51 22.16
CA GLU A 8 -10.37 12.21 21.38
C GLU A 8 -10.86 11.29 20.26
N THR A 9 -12.12 10.86 20.35
CA THR A 9 -12.77 9.95 19.39
C THR A 9 -13.74 10.67 18.46
N ALA A 10 -13.88 11.99 18.60
CA ALA A 10 -14.75 12.78 17.74
C ALA A 10 -14.27 12.66 16.27
N GLN A 11 -15.20 12.36 15.38
CA GLN A 11 -14.92 12.34 13.96
C GLN A 11 -14.55 13.77 13.53
N ARG A 12 -13.32 13.94 13.02
CA ARG A 12 -12.89 15.21 12.43
C ARG A 12 -13.67 15.43 11.14
N ASP A 13 -14.06 16.68 10.91
CA ASP A 13 -14.65 17.07 9.62
C ASP A 13 -13.68 16.73 8.48
N PHE A 14 -14.23 16.27 7.37
CA PHE A 14 -13.41 15.99 6.19
C PHE A 14 -12.89 17.32 5.63
N VAL A 15 -11.57 17.49 5.67
CA VAL A 15 -10.86 18.57 5.01
C VAL A 15 -10.02 17.93 3.88
N PRO A 16 -10.10 18.41 2.63
CA PRO A 16 -9.37 17.85 1.49
C PRO A 16 -7.87 18.25 1.52
N ASP A 17 -7.21 18.03 2.64
CA ASP A 17 -5.79 18.31 2.80
C ASP A 17 -4.92 17.26 2.09
N PRO A 18 -3.75 17.65 1.55
CA PRO A 18 -2.78 16.70 1.05
C PRO A 18 -2.33 15.74 2.15
N ILE A 19 -1.95 14.53 1.76
CA ILE A 19 -1.29 13.56 2.66
C ILE A 19 -0.10 14.24 3.36
N SER A 20 -0.17 14.33 4.68
CA SER A 20 0.87 14.90 5.54
C SER A 20 2.14 14.04 5.55
N ASP A 21 3.24 14.59 6.05
CA ASP A 21 4.49 13.82 6.17
C ASP A 21 4.38 12.70 7.22
N ASP A 22 3.61 12.92 8.30
CA ASP A 22 3.36 11.90 9.32
C ASP A 22 2.50 10.74 8.79
N GLU A 23 1.45 11.03 8.04
CA GLU A 23 0.65 10.00 7.35
C GLU A 23 1.50 9.23 6.35
N ALA A 24 2.35 9.93 5.58
CA ALA A 24 3.25 9.29 4.63
C ALA A 24 4.24 8.36 5.34
N ALA A 25 4.84 8.79 6.45
CA ALA A 25 5.73 7.97 7.26
C ALA A 25 5.01 6.76 7.86
N ALA A 26 3.77 6.91 8.32
CA ALA A 26 2.94 5.82 8.81
C ALA A 26 2.62 4.81 7.70
N MET A 27 2.21 5.28 6.51
CA MET A 27 1.97 4.42 5.36
C MET A 27 3.24 3.70 4.90
N PHE A 28 4.40 4.36 4.94
CA PHE A 28 5.67 3.70 4.60
C PHE A 28 5.97 2.52 5.55
N ARG A 29 5.81 2.73 6.88
CA ARG A 29 5.96 1.63 7.85
C ARG A 29 4.96 0.49 7.59
N ALA A 30 3.72 0.83 7.27
CA ALA A 30 2.71 -0.16 6.89
C ALA A 30 3.07 -0.91 5.61
N ALA A 31 3.59 -0.21 4.60
CA ALA A 31 4.03 -0.79 3.32
C ALA A 31 5.21 -1.76 3.53
N VAL A 32 6.20 -1.43 4.37
CA VAL A 32 7.29 -2.35 4.70
C VAL A 32 6.76 -3.67 5.30
N ASN A 33 5.79 -3.58 6.21
CA ASN A 33 5.15 -4.78 6.78
C ASN A 33 4.33 -5.55 5.74
N LEU A 34 3.62 -4.84 4.86
CA LEU A 34 2.84 -5.42 3.78
C LEU A 34 3.72 -6.16 2.77
N PHE A 35 4.85 -5.58 2.37
CA PHE A 35 5.82 -6.21 1.48
C PHE A 35 6.37 -7.50 2.07
N ARG A 36 6.62 -7.54 3.39
CA ARG A 36 6.99 -8.79 4.08
C ARG A 36 5.91 -9.86 3.94
N LEU A 37 4.64 -9.50 4.15
CA LEU A 37 3.50 -10.42 4.03
C LEU A 37 3.27 -10.91 2.59
N TRP A 38 3.47 -10.02 1.61
CA TRP A 38 3.42 -10.35 0.18
C TRP A 38 4.68 -11.06 -0.32
N ARG A 39 5.71 -11.21 0.53
CA ARG A 39 7.01 -11.82 0.19
C ARG A 39 7.70 -11.08 -0.97
N ILE A 40 7.62 -9.75 -0.95
CA ILE A 40 8.23 -8.86 -1.94
C ILE A 40 9.68 -8.58 -1.54
N THR A 41 10.57 -8.62 -2.53
CA THR A 41 12.00 -8.33 -2.37
C THR A 41 12.25 -6.83 -2.24
N ASP A 42 13.43 -6.44 -1.75
CA ASP A 42 13.77 -5.02 -1.63
C ASP A 42 13.84 -4.30 -2.99
N ASP A 43 14.26 -5.02 -4.04
CA ASP A 43 14.34 -4.50 -5.40
C ASP A 43 12.95 -4.28 -5.99
N GLU A 44 12.03 -5.23 -5.83
CA GLU A 44 10.61 -5.06 -6.19
C GLU A 44 9.95 -3.95 -5.38
N ALA A 45 10.17 -3.89 -4.06
CA ALA A 45 9.64 -2.85 -3.21
C ALA A 45 10.10 -1.45 -3.65
N ALA A 46 11.35 -1.32 -4.06
CA ALA A 46 11.93 -0.09 -4.59
C ALA A 46 11.25 0.36 -5.89
N VAL A 47 10.89 -0.59 -6.78
CA VAL A 47 10.07 -0.31 -7.97
C VAL A 47 8.68 0.21 -7.58
N LEU A 48 8.00 -0.45 -6.64
CA LEU A 48 6.63 -0.10 -6.26
C LEU A 48 6.50 1.32 -5.68
N ILE A 49 7.54 1.80 -5.00
CA ILE A 49 7.56 3.13 -4.37
C ILE A 49 8.38 4.16 -5.17
N ASP A 50 8.91 3.78 -6.33
CA ASP A 50 9.75 4.60 -7.21
C ASP A 50 10.95 5.24 -6.50
N LEU A 51 11.81 4.38 -5.93
CA LEU A 51 13.05 4.79 -5.29
C LEU A 51 14.23 3.96 -5.82
N PRO A 52 15.46 4.51 -5.82
CA PRO A 52 16.65 3.70 -5.89
C PRO A 52 16.66 2.67 -4.73
N VAL A 53 17.01 1.41 -5.02
CA VAL A 53 16.97 0.34 -4.02
C VAL A 53 17.82 0.66 -2.77
N ARG A 54 18.94 1.36 -2.92
CA ARG A 54 19.77 1.83 -1.81
C ARG A 54 18.99 2.79 -0.89
N THR A 55 18.21 3.69 -1.46
CA THR A 55 17.36 4.62 -0.71
C THR A 55 16.27 3.86 0.04
N TYR A 56 15.60 2.91 -0.63
CA TYR A 56 14.60 2.07 0.02
C TYR A 56 15.17 1.30 1.22
N ARG A 57 16.31 0.61 1.04
CA ARG A 57 16.98 -0.15 2.12
C ARG A 57 17.33 0.73 3.31
N ARG A 58 17.85 1.94 3.06
CA ARG A 58 18.14 2.93 4.12
C ARG A 58 16.86 3.36 4.84
N TRP A 59 15.79 3.69 4.11
CA TRP A 59 14.51 4.07 4.72
C TRP A 59 13.89 2.93 5.53
N LYS A 60 13.96 1.69 5.02
CA LYS A 60 13.52 0.47 5.72
C LYS A 60 14.30 0.24 7.02
N ALA A 61 15.57 0.66 7.08
CA ALA A 61 16.40 0.59 8.28
C ALA A 61 16.11 1.70 9.32
N GLY A 62 15.15 2.59 9.06
CA GLY A 62 14.71 3.63 9.99
C GLY A 62 15.18 5.05 9.65
N GLU A 63 16.07 5.19 8.66
CA GLU A 63 16.56 6.49 8.19
C GLU A 63 15.64 7.07 7.10
N LEU A 64 14.37 7.29 7.46
CA LEU A 64 13.35 7.78 6.53
C LEU A 64 13.62 9.25 6.17
N GLY A 65 13.66 9.54 4.87
CA GLY A 65 13.75 10.90 4.33
C GLY A 65 12.39 11.49 3.97
N ARG A 66 12.40 12.66 3.33
CA ARG A 66 11.18 13.29 2.80
C ARG A 66 10.56 12.41 1.71
N ILE A 67 9.28 12.09 1.86
CA ILE A 67 8.50 11.36 0.85
C ILE A 67 7.89 12.36 -0.13
N SER A 68 8.15 12.18 -1.43
CA SER A 68 7.61 13.03 -2.48
C SER A 68 6.09 12.89 -2.61
N ARG A 69 5.43 13.83 -3.30
CA ARG A 69 3.99 13.74 -3.61
C ARG A 69 3.65 12.44 -4.35
N ASP A 70 4.52 12.02 -5.27
CA ASP A 70 4.35 10.77 -6.00
C ASP A 70 4.50 9.55 -5.07
N GLY A 71 5.54 9.51 -4.22
CA GLY A 71 5.71 8.45 -3.22
C GLY A 71 4.50 8.34 -2.27
N LYS A 72 3.92 9.47 -1.86
CA LYS A 72 2.67 9.51 -1.08
C LYS A 72 1.49 8.90 -1.84
N ALA A 73 1.36 9.20 -3.13
CA ALA A 73 0.30 8.62 -3.98
C ALA A 73 0.49 7.10 -4.17
N ARG A 74 1.72 6.63 -4.37
CA ARG A 74 2.05 5.20 -4.47
C ARG A 74 1.71 4.45 -3.19
N LEU A 75 2.14 4.99 -2.04
CA LEU A 75 1.81 4.45 -0.72
C LEU A 75 0.29 4.38 -0.50
N SER A 76 -0.44 5.44 -0.86
CA SER A 76 -1.91 5.46 -0.76
C SER A 76 -2.55 4.36 -1.62
N ASN A 77 -2.05 4.12 -2.84
CA ASN A 77 -2.56 3.04 -3.68
C ASN A 77 -2.28 1.66 -3.10
N LEU A 78 -1.07 1.42 -2.57
CA LEU A 78 -0.71 0.16 -1.89
C LEU A 78 -1.62 -0.10 -0.68
N MET A 79 -1.89 0.93 0.13
CA MET A 79 -2.84 0.81 1.25
C MET A 79 -4.26 0.53 0.78
N GLY A 80 -4.69 1.15 -0.32
CA GLY A 80 -5.98 0.89 -0.96
C GLY A 80 -6.13 -0.56 -1.43
N ILE A 81 -5.10 -1.09 -2.10
CA ILE A 81 -5.05 -2.50 -2.56
C ILE A 81 -5.13 -3.44 -1.35
N HIS A 82 -4.32 -3.21 -0.31
CA HIS A 82 -4.37 -4.02 0.90
C HIS A 82 -5.76 -4.00 1.56
N LYS A 83 -6.35 -2.81 1.70
CA LYS A 83 -7.69 -2.64 2.25
C LYS A 83 -8.73 -3.41 1.44
N ALA A 84 -8.72 -3.30 0.12
CA ALA A 84 -9.68 -3.98 -0.73
C ALA A 84 -9.56 -5.51 -0.62
N LEU A 85 -8.34 -6.05 -0.62
CA LEU A 85 -8.10 -7.48 -0.41
C LEU A 85 -8.60 -7.96 0.95
N ARG A 86 -8.41 -7.16 2.01
CA ARG A 86 -8.92 -7.47 3.36
C ARG A 86 -10.45 -7.48 3.46
N LEU A 87 -11.15 -6.82 2.53
CA LEU A 87 -12.61 -6.84 2.45
C LEU A 87 -13.10 -8.02 1.60
N ILE A 88 -12.42 -8.30 0.49
CA ILE A 88 -12.78 -9.39 -0.44
C ILE A 88 -12.54 -10.76 0.19
N PHE A 89 -11.43 -10.93 0.91
CA PHE A 89 -11.03 -12.21 1.48
C PHE A 89 -11.25 -12.26 2.99
N THR A 90 -12.10 -13.18 3.45
CA THR A 90 -12.29 -13.48 4.88
C THR A 90 -10.99 -13.97 5.52
N GLU A 91 -10.26 -14.87 4.83
CA GLU A 91 -8.96 -15.35 5.27
C GLU A 91 -7.85 -14.43 4.73
N PRO A 92 -7.08 -13.73 5.59
CA PRO A 92 -6.12 -12.73 5.14
C PRO A 92 -5.01 -13.29 4.26
N GLN A 93 -4.58 -14.52 4.54
CA GLN A 93 -3.52 -15.19 3.80
C GLN A 93 -3.89 -15.37 2.31
N ARG A 94 -5.16 -15.65 2.02
CA ARG A 94 -5.65 -15.75 0.63
C ARG A 94 -5.50 -14.43 -0.11
N GLY A 95 -5.75 -13.29 0.56
CA GLY A 95 -5.52 -11.97 -0.02
C GLY A 95 -4.04 -11.68 -0.29
N TYR A 96 -3.14 -12.15 0.59
CA TYR A 96 -1.70 -11.99 0.38
C TYR A 96 -1.19 -12.86 -0.77
N ASP A 97 -1.66 -14.10 -0.88
CA ASP A 97 -1.27 -15.01 -1.95
C ASP A 97 -1.88 -14.63 -3.30
N TRP A 98 -3.06 -13.99 -3.31
CA TRP A 98 -3.72 -13.51 -4.52
C TRP A 98 -2.84 -12.55 -5.32
N ILE A 99 -2.05 -11.70 -4.65
CA ILE A 99 -1.16 -10.72 -5.31
C ILE A 99 -0.18 -11.39 -6.29
N LYS A 100 0.27 -12.61 -5.98
CA LYS A 100 1.23 -13.37 -6.79
C LYS A 100 0.58 -14.43 -7.68
N ARG A 101 -0.73 -14.60 -7.62
CA ARG A 101 -1.46 -15.59 -8.43
C ARG A 101 -1.76 -15.03 -9.81
N ALA A 102 -1.61 -15.86 -10.83
CA ALA A 102 -2.06 -15.55 -12.19
C ALA A 102 -3.55 -15.15 -12.19
N ASN A 103 -3.87 -14.06 -12.87
CA ASN A 103 -5.23 -13.52 -12.95
C ASN A 103 -5.64 -13.30 -14.42
N ALA A 104 -6.81 -13.80 -14.80
CA ALA A 104 -7.38 -13.66 -16.14
C ALA A 104 -7.64 -12.18 -16.51
N ASP A 105 -8.04 -11.34 -15.55
CA ASP A 105 -8.29 -9.90 -15.76
C ASP A 105 -7.00 -9.14 -16.14
N PHE A 106 -5.84 -9.73 -15.81
CA PHE A 106 -4.52 -9.22 -16.18
C PHE A 106 -3.87 -10.02 -17.31
N GLY A 107 -4.67 -10.72 -18.12
CA GLY A 107 -4.17 -11.52 -19.25
C GLY A 107 -3.26 -12.66 -18.83
N GLY A 108 -3.53 -13.27 -17.66
CA GLY A 108 -2.76 -14.38 -17.10
C GLY A 108 -1.58 -13.95 -16.22
N LYS A 109 -1.25 -12.65 -16.17
CA LYS A 109 -0.23 -12.12 -15.25
C LYS A 109 -0.76 -12.03 -13.82
N SER A 110 0.12 -11.99 -12.84
CA SER A 110 -0.27 -11.69 -11.46
C SER A 110 -0.49 -10.18 -11.26
N ALA A 111 -1.17 -9.81 -10.17
CA ALA A 111 -1.29 -8.40 -9.80
C ALA A 111 0.08 -7.77 -9.52
N LEU A 112 0.99 -8.54 -8.90
CA LEU A 112 2.37 -8.10 -8.67
C LEU A 112 3.10 -7.79 -9.99
N ASP A 113 2.99 -8.65 -11.00
CA ASP A 113 3.64 -8.44 -12.30
C ASP A 113 3.14 -7.14 -12.97
N VAL A 114 1.85 -6.82 -12.81
CA VAL A 114 1.30 -5.54 -13.28
C VAL A 114 1.91 -4.38 -12.50
N MET A 115 1.88 -4.43 -11.17
CA MET A 115 2.42 -3.35 -10.32
C MET A 115 3.93 -3.11 -10.53
N LEU A 116 4.69 -4.16 -10.85
CA LEU A 116 6.11 -4.09 -11.17
C LEU A 116 6.42 -3.50 -12.54
N GLY A 117 5.40 -3.09 -13.32
CA GLY A 117 5.59 -2.16 -14.43
C GLY A 117 6.21 -0.82 -13.98
N GLY A 118 6.02 -0.46 -12.70
CA GLY A 118 6.72 0.66 -12.05
C GLY A 118 6.01 2.00 -12.18
N GLU A 119 5.00 2.12 -13.05
CA GLU A 119 4.22 3.35 -13.18
C GLU A 119 3.17 3.46 -12.07
N LEU A 120 2.88 4.70 -11.64
CA LEU A 120 1.79 4.93 -10.69
C LEU A 120 0.46 4.38 -11.22
N THR A 121 0.24 4.45 -12.53
CA THR A 121 -0.96 3.96 -13.19
C THR A 121 -1.12 2.44 -13.11
N ASP A 122 -0.03 1.68 -12.95
CA ASP A 122 -0.07 0.23 -12.74
C ASP A 122 -0.66 -0.11 -11.36
N LEU A 123 -0.23 0.60 -10.31
CA LEU A 123 -0.83 0.48 -8.98
C LEU A 123 -2.31 0.87 -9.01
N MET A 124 -2.64 1.97 -9.69
CA MET A 124 -4.02 2.43 -9.82
C MET A 124 -4.90 1.43 -10.57
N ARG A 125 -4.37 0.73 -11.58
CA ARG A 125 -5.11 -0.30 -12.33
C ARG A 125 -5.51 -1.45 -11.42
N VAL A 126 -4.57 -1.99 -10.65
CA VAL A 126 -4.86 -3.07 -9.69
C VAL A 126 -5.85 -2.62 -8.63
N ARG A 127 -5.66 -1.41 -8.09
CA ARG A 127 -6.60 -0.83 -7.12
C ARG A 127 -8.01 -0.71 -7.68
N ARG A 128 -8.16 -0.17 -8.90
CA ARG A 128 -9.47 0.02 -9.55
C ARG A 128 -10.18 -1.29 -9.81
N LEU A 129 -9.46 -2.34 -10.21
CA LEU A 129 -10.05 -3.68 -10.37
C LEU A 129 -10.64 -4.16 -9.04
N LEU A 130 -9.85 -4.14 -7.97
CA LEU A 130 -10.31 -4.58 -6.64
C LEU A 130 -11.45 -3.70 -6.09
N ASP A 131 -11.41 -2.39 -6.39
CA ASP A 131 -12.48 -1.46 -6.04
C ASP A 131 -13.78 -1.71 -6.83
N ALA A 132 -13.69 -2.25 -8.05
CA ALA A 132 -14.86 -2.64 -8.84
C ALA A 132 -15.48 -3.94 -8.32
N GLU A 133 -14.66 -4.94 -8.01
CA GLU A 133 -15.10 -6.23 -7.44
C GLU A 133 -15.88 -6.06 -6.12
N ARG A 134 -15.50 -5.08 -5.29
CA ARG A 134 -16.27 -4.77 -4.06
C ARG A 134 -17.55 -3.98 -4.31
N GLY A 135 -17.66 -3.25 -5.42
CA GLY A 135 -18.76 -2.32 -5.70
C GLY A 135 -19.93 -2.97 -6.43
N ALA A 136 -19.80 -4.23 -6.83
CA ALA A 136 -20.80 -5.00 -7.56
C ALA A 136 -21.87 -5.67 -6.66
N TRP A 137 -22.02 -5.23 -5.41
CA TRP A 137 -22.99 -5.75 -4.44
C TRP A 137 -23.92 -4.65 -3.94
#